data_AF-A0A151XXB1-F1
#
_entry.id   AF-A0A151XXB1-F1
#
_cell.length_a   1.000
_cell.length_b   1.000
_cell.length_c   1.000
_cell.angle_alpha   90.00
_cell.angle_beta   90.00
_cell.angle_gamma   90.00
#
_symmetry.space_group_name_H-M   'P 1'
#
loop_
_entity.id
_entity.type
_entity.pdbx_description
1 polymer ?
#
loop_
_entity_poly.entity_id
_entity_poly.type
_entity_poly.pdbx_seq_one_letter_code
_entity_poly.pdbx_strand_id
1 'polypeptide(L)'
;MISDIQEKYDQLSPEQKEIFAGYGLRQVKHFVEVSLPNIEPSLPENAAVQGVNANGKVQAMNADTQQAYLWISDLQWQATASPTVSFDSKQDFIEVWKTFELANYELIDLSHVHRDFLENQPV
;
A
#
# COMPACT_ATOMS: atom_id res chain seq x y z
N MET A 1 -3.77 21.30 2.82
CA MET A 1 -4.63 20.66 1.80
C MET A 1 -3.81 20.57 0.52
N ILE A 2 -3.69 19.39 -0.08
CA ILE A 2 -2.97 19.20 -1.34
C ILE A 2 -3.76 19.96 -2.42
N SER A 3 -3.21 21.06 -2.94
CA SER A 3 -3.94 22.02 -3.78
C SER A 3 -4.35 21.46 -5.14
N ASP A 4 -3.62 20.48 -5.64
CA ASP A 4 -3.78 19.79 -6.92
C ASP A 4 -4.30 18.36 -6.76
N ILE A 5 -4.97 18.06 -5.63
CA ILE A 5 -5.46 16.72 -5.30
C ILE A 5 -6.36 16.10 -6.37
N GLN A 6 -7.22 16.89 -7.00
CA GLN A 6 -8.10 16.41 -8.07
C GLN A 6 -7.28 15.95 -9.29
N GLU A 7 -6.33 16.77 -9.74
CA GLU A 7 -5.48 16.46 -10.89
C GLU A 7 -4.65 15.20 -10.63
N LYS A 8 -4.05 15.10 -9.44
CA LYS A 8 -3.28 13.90 -9.02
C LYS A 8 -4.18 12.66 -8.91
N TYR A 9 -5.40 12.81 -8.41
CA TYR A 9 -6.37 11.72 -8.33
C TYR A 9 -6.82 11.22 -9.71
N ASP A 10 -6.99 12.13 -10.67
CA ASP A 10 -7.40 11.76 -12.03
C ASP A 10 -6.31 11.01 -12.82
N GLN A 11 -5.05 11.14 -12.41
CA GLN A 11 -3.93 10.38 -12.97
C GLN A 11 -3.87 8.91 -12.50
N LEU A 12 -4.60 8.57 -11.44
CA LEU A 12 -4.58 7.22 -10.86
C LEU A 12 -5.34 6.21 -11.74
N SER A 13 -4.83 4.98 -11.79
CA SER A 13 -5.59 3.83 -12.29
C SER A 13 -6.79 3.50 -11.39
N PRO A 14 -7.77 2.71 -11.85
CA PRO A 14 -8.86 2.25 -11.00
C PRO A 14 -8.39 1.59 -9.69
N GLU A 15 -7.39 0.70 -9.76
CA GLU A 15 -6.83 -0.01 -8.61
C GLU A 15 -6.16 0.97 -7.62
N GLN A 16 -5.46 1.98 -8.16
CA GLN A 16 -4.83 3.03 -7.36
C GLN A 16 -5.86 3.96 -6.70
N LYS A 17 -7.01 4.19 -7.34
CA LYS A 17 -8.13 4.92 -6.73
C LYS A 17 -8.76 4.15 -5.58
N GLU A 18 -8.89 2.82 -5.71
CA GLU A 18 -9.31 1.96 -4.60
C GLU A 18 -8.31 2.02 -3.43
N ILE A 19 -7.01 2.00 -3.71
CA ILE A 19 -5.98 2.18 -2.66
C ILE A 19 -6.11 3.55 -1.99
N PHE A 20 -6.26 4.62 -2.78
CA PHE A 20 -6.47 5.96 -2.27
C PHE A 20 -7.70 6.05 -1.36
N ALA A 21 -8.83 5.47 -1.79
CA ALA A 21 -10.09 5.53 -1.07
C ALA A 21 -10.11 4.63 0.17
N GLY A 22 -9.55 3.42 0.07
CA GLY A 22 -9.58 2.43 1.15
C GLY A 22 -8.55 2.68 2.26
N TYR A 23 -7.35 3.14 1.91
CA TYR A 23 -6.25 3.34 2.87
C TYR A 23 -6.02 4.80 3.22
N GLY A 24 -6.19 5.69 2.24
CA GLY A 24 -5.82 7.10 2.35
C GLY A 24 -4.30 7.34 2.31
N LEU A 25 -3.92 8.56 1.96
CA LEU A 25 -2.52 8.94 1.73
C LEU A 25 -1.59 8.72 2.92
N ARG A 26 -2.09 8.89 4.15
CA ARG A 26 -1.30 8.64 5.36
C ARG A 26 -0.85 7.17 5.45
N GLN A 27 -1.74 6.23 5.18
CA GLN A 27 -1.42 4.80 5.23
C GLN A 27 -0.55 4.38 4.05
N VAL A 28 -0.79 4.95 2.87
CA VAL A 28 0.09 4.76 1.70
C VAL A 28 1.52 5.19 2.03
N LYS A 29 1.71 6.40 2.58
CA LYS A 29 3.03 6.88 3.04
C LYS A 29 3.64 5.96 4.08
N HIS A 30 2.87 5.59 5.11
CA HIS A 30 3.36 4.68 6.14
C HIS A 30 3.79 3.32 5.57
N PHE A 31 3.01 2.74 4.66
CA PHE A 31 3.35 1.47 4.04
C PHE A 31 4.67 1.56 3.28
N VAL A 32 4.83 2.59 2.43
CA VAL A 32 6.01 2.74 1.57
C VAL A 32 7.27 3.13 2.34
N GLU A 33 7.17 4.05 3.30
CA GLU A 33 8.34 4.63 3.99
C GLU A 33 8.67 3.94 5.32
N VAL A 34 7.72 3.24 5.93
CA VAL A 34 7.90 2.60 7.25
C VAL A 34 7.75 1.09 7.15
N SER A 35 6.64 0.59 6.60
CA SER A 35 6.40 -0.85 6.57
C SER A 35 7.37 -1.57 5.66
N LEU A 36 7.50 -1.18 4.38
CA LEU A 36 8.40 -1.85 3.42
C LEU A 36 9.86 -1.92 3.91
N PRO A 37 10.50 -0.82 4.37
CA PRO A 37 11.88 -0.87 4.86
C PRO A 37 12.06 -1.75 6.10
N ASN A 38 11.02 -1.97 6.90
CA ASN A 38 11.08 -2.85 8.07
C ASN A 38 10.91 -4.33 7.70
N ILE A 39 10.05 -4.64 6.72
CA ILE A 39 9.69 -6.04 6.41
C ILE A 39 10.55 -6.67 5.31
N GLU A 40 10.96 -5.89 4.30
CA GLU A 40 11.72 -6.41 3.15
C GLU A 40 13.10 -6.97 3.53
N PRO A 41 13.88 -6.37 4.46
CA PRO A 41 15.17 -6.94 4.87
C PRO A 41 15.08 -8.30 5.56
N SER A 42 13.90 -8.67 6.07
CA SER A 42 13.67 -9.94 6.78
C SER A 42 13.00 -11.00 5.90
N LEU A 43 12.78 -10.69 4.62
CA LEU A 43 12.17 -11.63 3.68
C LEU A 43 12.99 -12.92 3.54
N PRO A 44 12.31 -14.07 3.39
CA PRO A 44 12.96 -15.29 2.92
C PRO A 44 13.67 -15.07 1.58
N GLU A 45 14.73 -15.84 1.33
CA GLU A 45 15.49 -15.78 0.09
C GLU A 45 14.57 -15.97 -1.14
N ASN A 46 14.83 -15.20 -2.21
CA ASN A 46 14.05 -15.16 -3.45
C ASN A 46 12.54 -14.86 -3.26
N ALA A 47 12.14 -14.31 -2.10
CA ALA A 47 10.79 -13.79 -1.88
C ALA A 47 10.68 -12.30 -2.18
N ALA A 48 9.53 -11.90 -2.69
CA ALA A 48 9.20 -10.51 -2.93
C ALA A 48 7.82 -10.18 -2.37
N VAL A 49 7.68 -9.00 -1.75
CA VAL A 49 6.37 -8.48 -1.34
C VAL A 49 5.51 -8.24 -2.58
N GLN A 50 4.32 -8.84 -2.59
CA GLN A 50 3.30 -8.63 -3.60
C GLN A 50 2.46 -7.39 -3.29
N GLY A 51 2.11 -7.18 -2.01
CA GLY A 51 1.22 -6.11 -1.59
C GLY A 51 0.48 -6.41 -0.30
N VAL A 52 -0.66 -5.75 -0.09
CA VAL A 52 -1.56 -5.97 1.04
C VAL A 52 -2.75 -6.80 0.58
N ASN A 53 -3.01 -7.92 1.24
CA ASN A 53 -4.14 -8.76 0.86
C ASN A 53 -5.48 -8.28 1.43
N ALA A 54 -6.57 -8.93 0.97
CA ALA A 54 -7.93 -8.67 1.42
C ALA A 54 -8.17 -8.78 2.95
N ASN A 55 -7.23 -9.39 3.71
CA ASN A 55 -7.30 -9.46 5.17
C ASN A 55 -6.46 -8.36 5.85
N GLY A 56 -5.93 -7.40 5.10
CA GLY A 56 -5.07 -6.33 5.59
C GLY A 56 -3.65 -6.79 5.96
N LYS A 57 -3.23 -7.99 5.54
CA LYS A 57 -1.88 -8.52 5.81
C LYS A 57 -0.97 -8.31 4.61
N VAL A 58 0.30 -8.00 4.86
CA VAL A 58 1.30 -7.97 3.79
C VAL A 58 1.59 -9.39 3.33
N GLN A 59 1.50 -9.64 2.03
CA GLN A 59 1.78 -10.92 1.41
C GLN A 59 3.05 -10.83 0.56
N ALA A 60 3.88 -11.86 0.64
CA ALA A 60 5.03 -12.07 -0.20
C ALA A 60 4.98 -13.45 -0.86
N MET A 61 5.70 -13.60 -1.96
CA MET A 61 5.79 -14.84 -2.72
C MET A 61 7.24 -15.12 -3.08
N ASN A 62 7.68 -16.36 -2.86
CA ASN A 62 8.96 -16.83 -3.40
C ASN A 62 8.80 -17.18 -4.89
N ALA A 63 9.63 -16.58 -5.73
CA ALA A 63 9.51 -16.68 -7.18
C ALA A 63 9.73 -18.11 -7.71
N ASP A 64 10.64 -18.86 -7.09
CA ASP A 64 11.04 -20.19 -7.56
C ASP A 64 10.06 -21.28 -7.12
N THR A 65 9.63 -21.23 -5.86
CA THR A 65 8.85 -22.29 -5.20
C THR A 65 7.36 -22.02 -5.19
N GLN A 66 6.94 -20.78 -5.47
CA GLN A 66 5.57 -20.31 -5.27
C GLN A 66 5.08 -20.46 -3.82
N GLN A 67 6.02 -20.53 -2.86
CA GLN A 67 5.69 -20.48 -1.44
C GLN A 67 5.29 -19.05 -1.06
N ALA A 68 4.07 -18.91 -0.54
CA ALA A 68 3.57 -17.64 -0.03
C ALA A 68 3.94 -17.42 1.44
N TYR A 69 4.11 -16.16 1.81
CA TYR A 69 4.40 -15.73 3.17
C TYR A 69 3.48 -14.57 3.55
N LEU A 70 3.09 -14.52 4.82
CA LEU A 70 2.34 -13.41 5.40
C LEU A 70 3.17 -12.75 6.49
N TRP A 71 3.19 -11.42 6.49
CA TRP A 71 3.73 -10.66 7.61
C TRP A 71 2.74 -10.72 8.78
N ILE A 72 3.20 -11.22 9.93
CA ILE A 72 2.38 -11.35 11.15
C ILE A 72 2.84 -10.36 12.22
N SER A 73 1.96 -10.10 13.19
CA SER A 73 2.17 -9.11 14.25
C SER A 73 3.43 -9.31 15.09
N ASP A 74 4.00 -10.52 15.08
CA ASP A 74 5.25 -10.87 15.77
C ASP A 74 6.51 -10.40 15.02
N LEU A 75 6.35 -9.51 14.02
CA LEU A 75 7.42 -8.95 13.20
C LEU A 75 8.19 -10.04 12.43
N GLN A 76 7.47 -11.02 11.91
CA GLN A 76 8.05 -12.17 11.21
C GLN A 76 7.22 -12.54 9.97
N TRP A 77 7.89 -13.16 9.00
CA TRP A 77 7.26 -13.81 7.86
C TRP A 77 6.86 -15.24 8.22
N GLN A 78 5.58 -15.56 8.04
CA GLN A 78 5.05 -16.91 8.24
C GLN A 78 4.65 -17.51 6.89
N ALA A 79 5.16 -18.71 6.58
CA ALA A 79 4.73 -19.46 5.41
C ALA A 79 3.23 -19.80 5.51
N THR A 80 2.51 -19.68 4.40
CA THR A 80 1.08 -20.04 4.31
C THR A 80 0.81 -20.94 3.12
N ALA A 81 -0.08 -21.93 3.31
CA ALA A 81 -0.61 -22.75 2.23
C ALA A 81 -1.90 -22.15 1.62
N SER A 82 -2.37 -21.02 2.15
CA SER A 82 -3.61 -20.37 1.73
C SER A 82 -3.36 -18.88 1.46
N PRO A 83 -2.56 -18.55 0.41
CA PRO A 83 -2.46 -17.17 -0.04
C PRO A 83 -3.81 -16.69 -0.56
N THR A 84 -4.07 -15.40 -0.37
CA THR A 84 -5.18 -14.74 -1.04
C THR A 84 -4.79 -14.47 -2.49
N VAL A 85 -5.72 -14.75 -3.40
CA VAL A 85 -5.54 -14.50 -4.84
C VAL A 85 -5.51 -13.00 -5.15
N SER A 86 -6.31 -12.21 -4.43
CA SER A 86 -6.38 -10.76 -4.59
C SER A 86 -5.56 -10.03 -3.54
N PHE A 87 -4.85 -8.98 -3.98
CA PHE A 87 -4.08 -8.08 -3.16
C PHE A 87 -3.99 -6.71 -3.83
N ASP A 88 -3.94 -5.66 -3.02
CA ASP A 88 -3.57 -4.32 -3.44
C ASP A 88 -2.06 -4.28 -3.63
N SER A 89 -1.60 -4.06 -4.86
CA SER A 89 -0.22 -4.33 -5.23
C SER A 89 0.76 -3.33 -4.59
N LYS A 90 1.94 -3.82 -4.20
CA LYS A 90 3.04 -2.97 -3.73
C LYS A 90 3.36 -1.87 -4.74
N GLN A 91 3.32 -2.20 -6.03
CA GLN A 91 3.63 -1.24 -7.08
C GLN A 91 2.61 -0.10 -7.11
N ASP A 92 1.32 -0.41 -6.95
CA ASP A 92 0.27 0.62 -6.93
C ASP A 92 0.37 1.51 -5.69
N PHE A 93 0.72 0.95 -4.52
CA PHE A 93 1.06 1.76 -3.35
C PHE A 93 2.22 2.73 -3.63
N ILE A 94 3.28 2.26 -4.29
CA ILE A 94 4.43 3.09 -4.67
C ILE A 94 4.03 4.16 -5.69
N GLU A 95 3.20 3.84 -6.68
CA GLU A 95 2.75 4.82 -7.67
C GLU A 95 1.83 5.88 -7.05
N VAL A 96 0.88 5.51 -6.18
CA VAL A 96 0.10 6.50 -5.41
C VAL A 96 1.04 7.38 -4.57
N TRP A 97 2.03 6.78 -3.90
CA TRP A 97 3.02 7.53 -3.13
C TRP A 97 3.79 8.55 -3.98
N LYS A 98 4.19 8.17 -5.21
CA LYS A 98 4.88 9.06 -6.16
C LYS A 98 3.97 10.14 -6.71
N THR A 99 2.77 9.80 -7.19
CA THR A 99 1.81 10.74 -7.79
C THR A 99 1.45 11.86 -6.83
N PHE A 100 1.26 11.51 -5.54
CA PHE A 100 1.00 12.51 -4.50
C PHE A 100 2.26 13.14 -3.89
N GLU A 101 3.45 12.71 -4.32
CA GLU A 101 4.75 13.20 -3.84
C GLU A 101 4.83 13.14 -2.31
N LEU A 102 4.38 12.03 -1.72
CA LEU A 102 4.15 11.93 -0.29
C LEU A 102 5.42 12.11 0.55
N ALA A 103 6.60 11.95 -0.05
CA ALA A 103 7.88 12.31 0.54
C ALA A 103 7.91 13.74 1.10
N ASN A 104 7.17 14.68 0.49
CA ASN A 104 7.16 16.10 0.82
C ASN A 104 6.22 16.45 1.99
N TYR A 105 5.51 15.47 2.56
CA TYR A 105 4.49 15.68 3.58
C TYR A 105 4.78 14.88 4.84
N GLU A 106 4.46 15.44 6.00
CA GLU A 106 4.45 14.68 7.25
C GLU A 106 3.20 13.79 7.33
N LEU A 107 3.28 12.70 8.10
CA LEU A 107 2.14 11.78 8.27
C LEU A 107 0.90 12.48 8.82
N ILE A 108 1.08 13.49 9.68
CA ILE A 108 -0.02 14.23 10.28
C ILE A 108 -0.79 15.05 9.23
N ASP A 109 -0.09 15.62 8.24
CA ASP A 109 -0.67 16.48 7.20
C ASP A 109 -1.55 15.70 6.21
N LEU A 110 -1.34 14.38 6.14
CA LEU A 110 -2.07 13.46 5.27
C LEU A 110 -3.32 12.87 5.94
N SER A 111 -3.55 13.19 7.22
CA SER A 111 -4.72 12.71 7.95
C SER A 111 -5.99 13.27 7.33
N HIS A 112 -6.99 12.41 7.12
CA HIS A 112 -8.31 12.77 6.59
C HIS A 112 -8.37 13.30 5.15
N VAL A 113 -7.24 13.57 4.50
CA VAL A 113 -7.19 14.13 3.13
C VAL A 113 -8.08 13.37 2.14
N HIS A 114 -8.02 12.03 2.14
CA HIS A 114 -8.84 11.21 1.23
C HIS A 114 -10.33 11.36 1.50
N ARG A 115 -10.75 11.31 2.77
CA ARG A 115 -12.15 11.41 3.18
C ARG A 115 -12.70 12.77 2.80
N ASP A 116 -12.00 13.83 3.20
CA ASP A 116 -12.41 15.20 2.93
C ASP A 116 -12.46 15.49 1.41
N PHE A 117 -11.59 14.85 0.62
CA PHE A 117 -11.65 14.95 -0.85
C PHE A 117 -12.86 14.20 -1.44
N LEU A 118 -13.09 12.95 -1.04
CA LEU A 118 -14.15 12.10 -1.58
C LEU A 118 -15.55 12.56 -1.18
N GLU A 119 -15.73 13.11 0.03
CA GLU A 119 -17.00 13.67 0.49
C GLU A 119 -17.42 14.92 -0.31
N ASN A 120 -16.47 15.60 -0.95
CA ASN A 120 -16.70 16.78 -1.77
C ASN A 120 -16.77 16.47 -3.28
N GLN A 121 -16.71 15.19 -3.67
CA GLN A 121 -16.89 14.80 -5.07
C GLN A 121 -18.38 14.89 -5.46
N PRO A 122 -18.71 15.44 -6.64
CA PRO A 122 -20.07 15.37 -7.15
C PRO A 122 -20.46 13.91 -7.41
N VAL A 123 -21.69 13.55 -6.98
CA VAL A 123 -22.31 12.24 -7.19
C VAL A 123 -22.67 12.03 -8.66
#